data_AF-A0A9X6AEJ1-F1
#
_entry.id   AF-A0A9X6AEJ1-F1
#
_cell.length_a   1.000
_cell.length_b   1.000
_cell.length_c   1.000
_cell.angle_alpha   90.00
_cell.angle_beta   90.00
_cell.angle_gamma   90.00
#
_symmetry.space_group_name_H-M   'P 1'
#
loop_
_entity.id
_entity.type
_entity.pdbx_description
1 polymer ?
#
loop_
_entity_poly.entity_id
_entity_poly.type
_entity_poly.pdbx_seq_one_letter_code
_entity_poly.pdbx_strand_id
1 'polypeptide(L)'
;MDYDELVALRRHHAAWKLLRADNAALLLSFFNKVFVEQGVRSIAGVELADRLDDELFALNERLGQGAFPKSAKAYLDDWSGPQSGWLRKYYPADSDEPHYDATPAVEKAIAWIRSLQARSFIGTESRLNTVFDLLRQMTFGAETDPEARLEELKRRRLEIDEEIARTEAGDVDVLDSSGLRDRYQ
;
A
#
# COMPACT_ATOMS: atom_id res chain seq x y z
N MET A 1 -25.53 5.02 -14.20
CA MET A 1 -24.20 5.58 -14.49
C MET A 1 -24.11 5.89 -15.96
N ASP A 2 -24.56 7.09 -16.29
CA ASP A 2 -24.36 7.70 -17.59
C ASP A 2 -23.19 8.70 -17.56
N TYR A 3 -22.92 9.33 -18.72
CA TYR A 3 -21.83 10.28 -18.87
C TYR A 3 -22.01 11.53 -17.98
N ASP A 4 -23.21 12.08 -17.88
CA ASP A 4 -23.47 13.32 -17.16
C ASP A 4 -23.34 13.12 -15.64
N GLU A 5 -23.81 11.98 -15.13
CA GLU A 5 -23.60 11.54 -13.75
C GLU A 5 -22.09 11.44 -13.42
N LEU A 6 -21.29 10.86 -14.32
CA LEU A 6 -19.84 10.73 -14.15
C LEU A 6 -19.12 12.09 -14.19
N VAL A 7 -19.52 12.99 -15.09
CA VAL A 7 -18.98 14.37 -15.15
C VAL A 7 -19.30 15.12 -13.87
N ALA A 8 -20.52 15.00 -13.35
CA ALA A 8 -20.92 15.62 -12.09
C ALA A 8 -20.11 15.06 -10.91
N LEU A 9 -19.96 13.74 -10.79
CA LEU A 9 -19.13 13.10 -9.77
C LEU A 9 -17.68 13.55 -9.85
N ARG A 10 -17.09 13.57 -11.06
CA ARG A 10 -15.71 14.04 -11.29
C ARG A 10 -15.51 15.51 -10.93
N ARG A 11 -16.56 16.34 -10.99
CA ARG A 11 -16.50 17.78 -10.67
C ARG A 11 -16.73 18.06 -9.19
N HIS A 12 -17.62 17.31 -8.54
CA HIS A 12 -18.14 17.65 -7.21
C HIS A 12 -17.71 16.67 -6.10
N HIS A 13 -17.45 15.40 -6.41
CA HIS A 13 -17.09 14.43 -5.39
C HIS A 13 -15.64 14.63 -4.92
N ALA A 14 -15.45 15.03 -3.66
CA ALA A 14 -14.14 15.40 -3.09
C ALA A 14 -13.06 14.32 -3.27
N ALA A 15 -13.40 13.03 -3.13
CA ALA A 15 -12.45 11.93 -3.34
C ALA A 15 -11.91 11.89 -4.78
N TRP A 16 -12.76 12.10 -5.80
CA TRP A 16 -12.32 12.10 -7.19
C TRP A 16 -11.53 13.38 -7.51
N LYS A 17 -11.92 14.52 -6.92
CA LYS A 17 -11.12 15.74 -7.01
C LYS A 17 -9.72 15.55 -6.43
N LEU A 18 -9.61 14.86 -5.28
CA LEU A 18 -8.34 14.52 -4.65
C LEU A 18 -7.45 13.71 -5.59
N LEU A 19 -8.01 12.65 -6.18
CA LEU A 19 -7.29 11.76 -7.10
C LEU A 19 -6.84 12.47 -8.38
N ARG A 20 -7.41 13.62 -8.72
CA ARG A 20 -7.03 14.44 -9.89
C ARG A 20 -6.20 15.67 -9.52
N ALA A 21 -5.89 15.87 -8.24
CA ALA A 21 -5.09 17.02 -7.81
C ALA A 21 -3.66 16.89 -8.37
N ASP A 22 -3.04 18.02 -8.74
CA ASP A 22 -1.68 18.02 -9.31
C ASP A 22 -0.66 17.41 -8.34
N ASN A 23 -0.87 17.59 -7.04
CA ASN A 23 -0.07 17.03 -5.96
C ASN A 23 -0.75 15.86 -5.24
N ALA A 24 -1.59 15.08 -5.94
CA ALA A 24 -2.32 13.95 -5.36
C ALA A 24 -1.39 12.96 -4.64
N ALA A 25 -0.19 12.71 -5.17
CA ALA A 25 0.78 11.81 -4.54
C ALA A 25 1.21 12.28 -3.14
N LEU A 26 1.54 13.57 -2.99
CA LEU A 26 1.86 14.20 -1.69
C LEU A 26 0.68 14.12 -0.73
N LEU A 27 -0.51 14.51 -1.20
CA LEU A 27 -1.75 14.47 -0.42
C LEU A 27 -2.02 13.07 0.13
N LEU A 28 -2.04 12.08 -0.76
CA LEU A 28 -2.35 10.69 -0.43
C LEU A 28 -1.30 10.07 0.49
N SER A 29 0.00 10.27 0.22
CA SER A 29 1.06 9.71 1.04
C SER A 29 1.06 10.32 2.45
N PHE A 30 0.93 11.64 2.54
CA PHE A 30 0.90 12.35 3.82
C PHE A 30 -0.34 12.01 4.65
N PHE A 31 -1.53 12.04 4.05
CA PHE A 31 -2.75 11.68 4.77
C PHE A 31 -2.81 10.21 5.17
N ASN A 32 -2.29 9.31 4.33
CA ASN A 32 -2.17 7.90 4.69
C ASN A 32 -1.28 7.72 5.93
N LYS A 33 -0.12 8.38 5.97
CA LYS A 33 0.81 8.35 7.11
C LYS A 33 0.17 8.87 8.40
N VAL A 34 -0.48 10.05 8.34
CA VAL A 34 -1.02 10.72 9.53
C VAL A 34 -2.33 10.10 10.01
N PHE A 35 -3.33 9.97 9.14
CA PHE A 35 -4.70 9.63 9.56
C PHE A 35 -4.98 8.12 9.52
N VAL A 36 -4.28 7.36 8.69
CA VAL A 36 -4.57 5.93 8.50
C VAL A 36 -3.56 5.03 9.21
N GLU A 37 -2.26 5.23 8.99
CA GLU A 37 -1.21 4.38 9.59
C GLU A 37 -1.05 4.66 11.09
N GLN A 38 -1.06 5.93 11.49
CA GLN A 38 -0.97 6.31 12.90
C GLN A 38 -2.33 6.34 13.60
N GLY A 39 -3.44 6.21 12.87
CA GLY A 39 -4.80 6.18 13.42
C GLY A 39 -5.23 7.47 14.10
N VAL A 40 -4.60 8.61 13.79
CA VAL A 40 -4.93 9.90 14.38
C VAL A 40 -6.26 10.38 13.79
N ARG A 41 -7.29 10.53 14.62
CA ARG A 41 -8.61 11.02 14.17
C ARG A 41 -8.70 12.53 14.05
N SER A 42 -7.94 13.22 14.88
CA SER A 42 -7.90 14.68 15.00
C SER A 42 -6.51 15.09 15.43
N ILE A 43 -5.97 16.13 14.82
CA ILE A 43 -4.61 16.61 15.09
C ILE A 43 -4.60 18.13 15.20
N ALA A 44 -3.77 18.64 16.11
CA ALA A 44 -3.58 20.07 16.30
C ALA A 44 -2.93 20.70 15.05
N GLY A 45 -3.31 21.93 14.75
CA GLY A 45 -2.91 22.60 13.51
C GLY A 45 -1.42 22.88 13.42
N VAL A 46 -0.78 23.23 14.53
CA VAL A 46 0.68 23.41 14.58
C VAL A 46 1.37 22.07 14.34
N GLU A 47 0.95 21.02 15.05
CA GLU A 47 1.53 19.69 14.92
C GLU A 47 1.39 19.13 13.49
N LEU A 48 0.23 19.31 12.85
CA LEU A 48 0.02 18.88 11.48
C LEU A 48 0.90 19.66 10.49
N ALA A 49 1.08 20.97 10.71
CA ALA A 49 1.93 21.80 9.87
C ALA A 49 3.40 21.38 9.99
N ASP A 50 3.89 21.15 11.20
CA ASP A 50 5.27 20.71 11.45
C ASP A 50 5.56 19.37 10.74
N ARG A 51 4.66 18.39 10.89
CA ARG A 51 4.79 17.09 10.21
C ARG A 51 4.79 17.22 8.69
N LEU A 52 4.02 18.17 8.15
CA LEU A 52 3.99 18.40 6.71
C LEU A 52 5.25 19.12 6.24
N ASP A 53 5.77 20.08 7.00
CA ASP A 53 7.02 20.77 6.67
C ASP A 53 8.19 19.78 6.60
N ASP A 54 8.29 18.82 7.52
CA ASP A 54 9.27 17.72 7.47
C ASP A 54 9.14 16.88 6.19
N GLU A 55 7.91 16.53 5.81
CA GLU A 55 7.64 15.74 4.61
C GLU A 55 7.97 16.52 3.33
N LEU A 56 7.63 17.82 3.28
CA LEU A 56 7.95 18.72 2.18
C LEU A 56 9.45 18.92 2.04
N PHE A 57 10.17 19.06 3.16
CA PHE A 57 11.62 19.15 3.18
C PHE A 57 12.25 17.91 2.56
N ALA A 58 11.90 16.71 3.04
CA ALA A 58 12.43 15.44 2.53
C ALA A 58 12.11 15.24 1.03
N LEU A 59 10.91 15.62 0.60
CA LEU A 59 10.51 15.51 -0.81
C LEU A 59 11.24 16.51 -1.71
N ASN A 60 11.43 17.75 -1.27
CA ASN A 60 12.19 18.75 -2.01
C ASN A 60 13.69 18.38 -2.10
N GLU A 61 14.27 17.76 -1.07
CA GLU A 61 15.64 17.22 -1.16
C GLU A 61 15.75 16.11 -2.20
N ARG A 62 14.76 15.21 -2.26
CA ARG A 62 14.78 14.04 -3.16
C ARG A 62 14.42 14.37 -4.61
N LEU A 63 13.45 15.25 -4.83
CA LEU A 63 12.89 15.56 -6.15
C LEU A 63 13.47 16.83 -6.78
N GLY A 64 14.24 17.61 -6.01
CA GLY A 64 14.81 18.89 -6.42
C GLY A 64 14.15 20.06 -5.70
N GLN A 65 14.97 21.07 -5.37
CA GLN A 65 14.49 22.25 -4.65
C GLN A 65 13.37 22.94 -5.42
N GLY A 66 12.24 23.17 -4.75
CA GLY A 66 11.06 23.83 -5.32
C GLY A 66 10.05 22.90 -5.98
N ALA A 67 10.21 21.57 -5.90
CA ALA A 67 9.19 20.60 -6.34
C ALA A 67 7.84 20.84 -5.65
N PHE A 68 7.87 21.22 -4.37
CA PHE A 68 6.74 21.70 -3.60
C PHE A 68 7.06 23.09 -3.02
N PRO A 69 6.64 24.17 -3.70
CA PRO A 69 7.10 25.53 -3.38
C PRO A 69 6.28 26.25 -2.30
N LYS A 70 5.11 25.73 -1.91
CA LYS A 70 4.29 26.32 -0.85
C LYS A 70 4.73 25.82 0.53
N SER A 71 4.49 26.63 1.56
CA SER A 71 4.67 26.21 2.96
C SER A 71 3.62 25.17 3.36
N ALA A 72 3.88 24.38 4.40
CA ALA A 72 2.90 23.44 4.95
C ALA A 72 1.57 24.13 5.26
N LYS A 73 1.59 25.27 5.95
CA LYS A 73 0.39 26.03 6.28
C LYS A 73 -0.44 26.39 5.03
N ALA A 74 0.21 26.85 3.96
CA ALA A 74 -0.48 27.19 2.73
C ALA A 74 -1.13 25.97 2.08
N TYR A 75 -0.46 24.81 2.10
CA TYR A 75 -1.08 23.55 1.66
C TYR A 75 -2.27 23.15 2.53
N LEU A 76 -2.14 23.21 3.86
CA LEU A 76 -3.24 22.86 4.77
C LEU A 76 -4.46 23.78 4.59
N ASP A 77 -4.24 25.08 4.39
CA ASP A 77 -5.30 26.03 4.09
C ASP A 77 -5.98 25.71 2.73
N ASP A 78 -5.21 25.34 1.70
CA ASP A 78 -5.77 24.88 0.42
C ASP A 78 -6.59 23.59 0.58
N TRP A 79 -6.10 22.62 1.36
CA TRP A 79 -6.72 21.30 1.54
C TRP A 79 -7.96 21.33 2.43
N SER A 80 -8.01 22.28 3.37
CA SER A 80 -9.18 22.58 4.20
C SER A 80 -10.13 23.60 3.59
N GLY A 81 -9.75 24.17 2.43
CA GLY A 81 -10.57 25.14 1.72
C GLY A 81 -11.92 24.57 1.26
N PRO A 82 -12.96 25.42 1.09
CA PRO A 82 -14.32 24.99 0.73
C PRO A 82 -14.39 24.20 -0.59
N GLN A 83 -13.43 24.44 -1.49
CA GLN A 83 -13.37 23.79 -2.79
C GLN A 83 -12.73 22.41 -2.72
N SER A 84 -11.85 22.14 -1.77
CA SER A 84 -11.12 20.88 -1.69
C SER A 84 -11.96 19.84 -0.94
N GLY A 85 -12.39 20.19 0.28
CA GLY A 85 -13.18 19.30 1.13
C GLY A 85 -12.43 18.03 1.52
N TRP A 86 -11.10 18.10 1.69
CA TRP A 86 -10.26 16.96 2.07
C TRP A 86 -9.97 16.94 3.55
N LEU A 87 -9.66 18.12 4.12
CA LEU A 87 -9.54 18.32 5.56
C LEU A 87 -10.72 19.13 6.08
N ARG A 88 -11.16 18.81 7.29
CA ARG A 88 -12.05 19.67 8.07
C ARG A 88 -11.24 20.40 9.13
N LYS A 89 -11.29 21.73 9.10
CA LYS A 89 -10.71 22.59 10.14
C LYS A 89 -11.80 23.00 11.14
N TYR A 90 -11.55 22.83 12.43
CA TYR A 90 -12.48 23.23 13.49
C TYR A 90 -11.73 23.62 14.77
N TYR A 91 -12.41 24.28 15.69
CA TYR A 91 -11.87 24.67 16.99
C TYR A 91 -12.55 23.85 18.08
N PRO A 92 -11.82 23.00 18.83
CA PRO A 92 -12.36 22.32 19.99
C PRO A 92 -12.87 23.31 21.04
N ALA A 93 -13.83 22.92 21.88
CA ALA A 93 -14.42 23.80 22.88
C ALA A 93 -13.41 24.37 23.90
N ASP A 94 -12.36 23.61 24.19
CA ASP A 94 -11.36 23.92 25.21
C ASP A 94 -10.03 24.44 24.63
N SER A 95 -9.98 24.81 23.34
CA SER A 95 -8.75 25.27 22.70
C SER A 95 -8.98 26.31 21.61
N ASP A 96 -8.17 27.38 21.64
CA ASP A 96 -8.09 28.38 20.57
C ASP A 96 -7.22 27.92 19.39
N GLU A 97 -6.68 26.69 19.43
CA GLU A 97 -5.91 26.11 18.34
C GLU A 97 -6.81 25.34 17.36
N PRO A 98 -6.72 25.62 16.04
CA PRO A 98 -7.47 24.85 15.06
C PRO A 98 -6.99 23.40 15.05
N HIS A 99 -7.94 22.47 15.00
CA HIS A 99 -7.71 21.05 14.81
C HIS A 99 -8.20 20.64 13.42
N TYR A 100 -7.59 19.57 12.92
CA TYR A 100 -7.89 19.01 11.61
C TYR A 100 -8.25 17.53 11.71
N ASP A 101 -9.28 17.14 10.97
CA ASP A 101 -9.60 15.75 10.67
C ASP A 101 -9.62 15.51 9.15
N ALA A 102 -9.30 14.29 8.74
CA ALA A 102 -9.48 13.86 7.36
C ALA A 102 -10.95 13.54 7.11
N THR A 103 -11.49 14.07 6.04
CA THR A 103 -12.87 13.77 5.64
C THR A 103 -13.00 12.33 5.13
N PRO A 104 -14.22 11.74 5.13
CA PRO A 104 -14.46 10.42 4.56
C PRO A 104 -14.06 10.30 3.08
N ALA A 105 -13.97 11.42 2.36
CA ALA A 105 -13.50 11.46 0.99
C ALA A 105 -12.02 11.07 0.86
N VAL A 106 -11.18 11.46 1.83
CA VAL A 106 -9.77 11.09 1.89
C VAL A 106 -9.62 9.59 2.12
N GLU A 107 -10.34 9.04 3.11
CA GLU A 107 -10.33 7.60 3.39
C GLU A 107 -10.76 6.79 2.16
N LYS A 108 -11.81 7.24 1.46
CA LYS A 108 -12.29 6.58 0.23
C LYS A 108 -11.25 6.61 -0.89
N ALA A 109 -10.56 7.74 -1.07
CA ALA A 109 -9.50 7.85 -2.06
C ALA A 109 -8.31 6.94 -1.72
N ILE A 110 -7.86 6.93 -0.46
CA ILE A 110 -6.77 6.07 0.01
C ILE A 110 -7.16 4.59 -0.13
N ALA A 111 -8.38 4.20 0.26
CA ALA A 111 -8.87 2.84 0.11
C ALA A 111 -8.89 2.40 -1.36
N TRP A 112 -9.30 3.28 -2.27
CA TRP A 112 -9.23 3.00 -3.71
C TRP A 112 -7.79 2.83 -4.19
N ILE A 113 -6.86 3.72 -3.83
CA ILE A 113 -5.45 3.58 -4.20
C ILE A 113 -4.84 2.27 -3.66
N ARG A 114 -5.14 1.92 -2.41
CA ARG A 114 -4.76 0.61 -1.82
C ARG A 114 -5.37 -0.58 -2.56
N SER A 115 -6.55 -0.41 -3.17
CA SER A 115 -7.13 -1.46 -4.01
C SER A 115 -6.46 -1.58 -5.38
N LEU A 116 -5.83 -0.51 -5.87
CA LEU A 116 -5.03 -0.52 -7.11
C LEU A 116 -3.65 -1.14 -6.90
N GLN A 117 -3.09 -0.97 -5.70
CA GLN A 117 -1.96 -1.78 -5.27
C GLN A 117 -2.47 -3.22 -5.27
N ALA A 118 -2.10 -3.98 -6.30
CA ALA A 118 -2.37 -5.40 -6.32
C ALA A 118 -1.90 -5.93 -4.96
N ARG A 119 -2.84 -6.40 -4.14
CA ARG A 119 -2.48 -7.46 -3.19
C ARG A 119 -1.82 -8.46 -4.10
N SER A 120 -0.51 -8.65 -3.94
CA SER A 120 0.14 -9.81 -4.53
C SER A 120 -0.80 -10.94 -4.21
N PHE A 121 -1.41 -11.48 -5.26
CA PHE A 121 -2.25 -12.64 -5.17
C PHE A 121 -1.24 -13.76 -4.90
N ILE A 122 -0.70 -13.78 -3.67
CA ILE A 122 -0.03 -14.91 -3.10
C ILE A 122 -1.19 -15.86 -2.89
N GLY A 123 -1.49 -16.57 -3.98
CA GLY A 123 -2.59 -17.48 -4.05
C GLY A 123 -2.55 -18.36 -2.82
N THR A 124 -3.72 -18.75 -2.37
CA THR A 124 -3.95 -19.93 -1.54
C THR A 124 -3.04 -21.11 -1.91
N GLU A 125 -2.57 -21.21 -3.15
CA GLU A 125 -1.57 -22.13 -3.67
C GLU A 125 -0.22 -22.13 -2.90
N SER A 126 0.37 -20.98 -2.56
CA SER A 126 1.68 -20.97 -1.87
C SER A 126 1.58 -21.49 -0.43
N ARG A 127 0.53 -21.11 0.31
CA ARG A 127 0.30 -21.61 1.68
C ARG A 127 -0.17 -23.06 1.69
N LEU A 128 -1.04 -23.47 0.76
CA LEU A 128 -1.44 -24.88 0.62
C LEU A 128 -0.24 -25.74 0.24
N ASN A 129 0.58 -25.32 -0.72
CA ASN A 129 1.79 -26.07 -1.10
C ASN A 129 2.79 -26.15 0.06
N THR A 130 2.98 -25.06 0.82
CA THR A 130 3.82 -25.11 2.03
C THR A 130 3.29 -26.10 3.07
N VAL A 131 1.97 -26.14 3.28
CA VAL A 131 1.34 -27.13 4.19
C VAL A 131 1.45 -28.55 3.64
N PHE A 132 1.23 -28.76 2.34
CA PHE A 132 1.42 -30.06 1.69
C PHE A 132 2.86 -30.54 1.76
N ASP A 133 3.83 -29.66 1.56
CA ASP A 133 5.26 -29.97 1.69
C ASP A 133 5.62 -30.32 3.12
N LEU A 134 5.10 -29.58 4.12
CA LEU A 134 5.36 -29.88 5.53
C LEU A 134 4.74 -31.23 5.92
N LEU A 135 3.50 -31.50 5.49
CA LEU A 135 2.82 -32.78 5.72
C LEU A 135 3.59 -33.92 5.04
N ARG A 136 4.02 -33.74 3.79
CA ARG A 136 4.82 -34.70 3.04
C ARG A 136 6.15 -34.97 3.72
N GLN A 137 6.85 -33.93 4.19
CA GLN A 137 8.09 -34.06 4.97
C GLN A 137 7.88 -34.80 6.30
N MET A 138 6.74 -34.61 6.96
CA MET A 138 6.40 -35.36 8.17
C MET A 138 6.08 -36.83 7.88
N THR A 139 5.36 -37.13 6.79
CA THR A 139 5.03 -38.51 6.39
C THR A 139 6.26 -39.29 5.96
N PHE A 140 7.12 -38.71 5.12
CA PHE A 140 8.30 -39.41 4.59
C PHE A 140 9.56 -39.23 5.45
N GLY A 141 9.58 -38.22 6.33
CA GLY A 141 10.66 -38.04 7.31
C GLY A 141 10.70 -39.13 8.38
N ALA A 142 9.56 -39.79 8.62
CA ALA A 142 9.41 -40.93 9.54
C ALA A 142 9.41 -42.31 8.84
N GLU A 143 9.58 -42.36 7.52
CA GLU A 143 9.57 -43.60 6.75
C GLU A 143 10.82 -44.44 7.04
N THR A 144 10.61 -45.71 7.39
CA THR A 144 11.66 -46.64 7.85
C THR A 144 12.06 -47.66 6.79
N ASP A 145 11.30 -47.77 5.69
CA ASP A 145 11.64 -48.60 4.54
C ASP A 145 12.60 -47.87 3.56
N PRO A 146 13.84 -48.37 3.37
CA PRO A 146 14.81 -47.78 2.45
C PRO A 146 14.39 -47.77 0.98
N GLU A 147 13.61 -48.77 0.52
CA GLU A 147 13.19 -48.85 -0.88
C GLU A 147 12.12 -47.80 -1.20
N ALA A 148 11.12 -47.65 -0.32
CA ALA A 148 10.08 -46.63 -0.45
C ALA A 148 10.69 -45.20 -0.46
N ARG A 149 11.70 -44.96 0.39
CA ARG A 149 12.43 -43.68 0.43
C ARG A 149 13.24 -43.43 -0.85
N LEU A 150 13.84 -44.48 -1.42
CA LEU A 150 14.62 -44.37 -2.65
C LEU A 150 13.74 -44.04 -3.87
N GLU A 151 12.56 -44.65 -3.97
CA GLU A 151 11.61 -44.36 -5.06
C GLU A 151 11.08 -42.93 -5.00
N GLU A 152 10.74 -42.42 -3.81
CA GLU A 152 10.31 -41.02 -3.66
C GLU A 152 11.43 -40.03 -4.02
N LEU A 153 12.69 -40.33 -3.65
CA LEU A 153 13.83 -39.50 -4.03
C LEU A 153 14.05 -39.48 -5.55
N LYS A 154 13.89 -40.62 -6.24
CA LYS A 154 13.97 -40.69 -7.70
C LYS A 154 12.85 -39.89 -8.37
N ARG A 155 11.63 -39.98 -7.85
CA ARG A 155 10.47 -39.20 -8.32
C ARG A 155 10.76 -37.71 -8.22
N ARG A 156 11.26 -37.26 -7.07
CA ARG A 156 11.61 -35.85 -6.83
C ARG A 156 12.76 -35.36 -7.70
N ARG A 157 13.75 -36.22 -7.96
CA ARG A 157 14.82 -35.90 -8.92
C ARG A 157 14.25 -35.64 -10.31
N LEU A 158 13.33 -36.47 -10.78
CA LEU A 158 12.69 -36.29 -12.09
C LEU A 158 11.93 -34.95 -12.17
N GLU A 159 11.16 -34.60 -11.14
CA GLU A 159 10.44 -33.32 -11.06
C GLU A 159 11.39 -32.12 -11.15
N ILE A 160 12.53 -32.20 -10.45
CA ILE A 160 13.57 -31.17 -10.47
C ILE A 160 14.25 -31.12 -11.83
N ASP A 161 14.56 -32.26 -12.45
CA ASP A 161 15.19 -32.33 -13.77
C ASP A 161 14.28 -31.67 -14.84
N GLU A 162 12.96 -31.87 -14.75
CA GLU A 162 11.98 -31.21 -15.62
C GLU A 162 11.92 -29.68 -15.37
N GLU A 163 11.99 -29.25 -14.11
CA GLU A 163 12.03 -27.83 -13.75
C GLU A 163 13.31 -27.14 -14.23
N ILE A 164 14.46 -27.82 -14.12
CA ILE A 164 15.75 -27.37 -14.67
C ILE A 164 15.63 -27.22 -16.18
N ALA A 165 15.08 -28.21 -16.89
CA ALA A 165 14.93 -28.15 -18.34
C ALA A 165 14.03 -26.98 -18.79
N ARG A 166 12.94 -26.69 -18.06
CA ARG A 166 12.11 -25.48 -18.31
C ARG A 166 12.90 -24.18 -18.08
N THR A 167 13.65 -24.13 -16.99
CA THR A 167 14.48 -22.97 -16.62
C THR A 167 15.58 -22.72 -17.66
N GLU A 168 16.26 -23.77 -18.13
CA GLU A 168 17.27 -23.71 -19.19
C GLU A 168 16.68 -23.28 -20.54
N ALA A 169 15.41 -23.63 -20.81
CA ALA A 169 14.65 -23.18 -21.98
C ALA A 169 14.20 -21.71 -21.88
N GLY A 170 14.50 -21.01 -20.79
CA GLY A 170 14.16 -19.60 -20.57
C GLY A 170 12.76 -19.37 -20.00
N ASP A 171 12.04 -20.44 -19.62
CA ASP A 171 10.75 -20.39 -18.94
C ASP A 171 11.00 -20.33 -17.43
N VAL A 172 11.44 -19.16 -16.96
CA VAL A 172 11.64 -18.91 -15.53
C VAL A 172 10.37 -18.26 -14.99
N ASP A 173 9.61 -19.03 -14.22
CA ASP A 173 8.53 -18.47 -13.40
C ASP A 173 9.19 -17.70 -12.25
N VAL A 174 9.59 -16.47 -12.53
CA VAL A 174 10.23 -15.59 -11.55
C VAL A 174 9.18 -15.28 -10.50
N LEU A 175 9.27 -15.99 -9.37
CA LEU A 175 8.64 -15.57 -8.12
C LEU A 175 9.02 -14.11 -7.89
N ASP A 176 8.01 -13.25 -8.04
CA ASP A 176 8.20 -11.82 -7.94
C ASP A 176 8.89 -11.49 -6.61
N SER A 177 9.81 -10.54 -6.66
CA SER A 177 10.79 -10.14 -5.63
C SER A 177 10.21 -9.80 -4.23
N SER A 178 8.89 -9.88 -4.08
CA SER A 178 8.13 -9.74 -2.85
C SER A 178 8.12 -11.00 -1.94
N GLY A 179 8.45 -12.19 -2.45
CA GLY A 179 8.47 -13.44 -1.66
C GLY A 179 9.77 -13.69 -0.87
N LEU A 180 10.88 -13.02 -1.22
CA LEU A 180 12.19 -13.31 -0.62
C LEU A 180 12.38 -12.73 0.80
N ARG A 181 11.52 -11.79 1.22
CA ARG A 181 11.68 -11.05 2.49
C ARG A 181 11.00 -11.69 3.70
N ASP A 182 10.07 -12.63 3.49
CA ASP A 182 9.26 -13.21 4.58
C ASP A 182 9.78 -14.57 5.08
N ARG A 183 10.90 -15.07 4.53
CA ARG A 183 11.58 -16.29 5.00
C ARG A 183 12.66 -16.05 6.05
N TYR A 184 12.88 -14.79 6.45
CA TYR A 184 13.93 -14.38 7.39
C TYR A 184 13.43 -13.57 8.61
N GLN A 185 12.14 -13.66 8.95
CA GLN A 185 11.60 -13.24 10.26
C GLN A 185 10.94 -14.42 10.97
#